data_AF-A0A2V8BPC8-F1
#
_entry.id   AF-A0A2V8BPC8-F1
#
_cell.length_a   1.000
_cell.length_b   1.000
_cell.length_c   1.000
_cell.angle_alpha   90.00
_cell.angle_beta   90.00
_cell.angle_gamma   90.00
#
_symmetry.space_group_name_H-M   'P 1'
#
loop_
_entity.id
_entity.type
_entity.pdbx_description
1 polymer ?
#
loop_
_entity_poly.entity_id
_entity_poly.type
_entity_poly.pdbx_seq_one_letter_code
_entity_poly.pdbx_strand_id
1 'polypeptide(L)'
;MGLPTPSKGSVTKPDPLPLVQGTLDLLVLQALASGPTHGYGIATLVHQRTDGHIAIEDAALYQALHRLDRQGLVDAEWRPSENNPNDP
;
A
#
# COMPACT_ATOMS: atom_id res chain seq x y z
N MET A 1 9.22 50.11 -13.34
CA MET A 1 9.63 48.83 -13.99
C MET A 1 10.14 47.91 -12.89
N GLY A 2 9.28 47.05 -12.35
CA GLY A 2 9.64 46.08 -11.32
C GLY A 2 9.64 44.68 -11.94
N LEU A 3 10.75 43.96 -11.82
CA LEU A 3 10.90 42.60 -12.35
C LEU A 3 10.01 41.63 -11.56
N PRO A 4 9.29 40.69 -12.21
CA PRO A 4 8.61 39.61 -11.50
C PRO A 4 9.62 38.61 -10.94
N THR A 5 9.47 38.26 -9.66
CA THR A 5 10.26 37.21 -9.02
C THR A 5 9.80 35.82 -9.50
N PRO A 6 10.72 34.87 -9.74
CA PRO A 6 10.34 33.51 -10.06
C PRO A 6 9.78 32.81 -8.82
N SER A 7 8.49 32.47 -8.84
CA SER A 7 7.86 31.61 -7.84
C SER A 7 8.54 30.24 -7.85
N LYS A 8 9.08 29.83 -6.70
CA LYS A 8 9.65 28.49 -6.49
C LYS A 8 8.54 27.46 -6.71
N GLY A 9 8.64 26.69 -7.78
CA GLY A 9 7.75 25.53 -8.00
C GLY A 9 7.90 24.55 -6.84
N SER A 10 6.87 24.47 -6.01
CA SER A 10 6.70 23.37 -5.05
C SER A 10 6.61 22.09 -5.86
N VAL A 11 7.57 21.18 -5.69
CA VAL A 11 7.42 19.80 -6.17
C VAL A 11 6.31 19.17 -5.33
N THR A 12 5.07 19.28 -5.79
CA THR A 12 3.92 18.60 -5.19
C THR A 12 4.10 17.10 -5.43
N LYS A 13 4.11 16.32 -4.35
CA LYS A 13 4.01 14.86 -4.41
C LYS A 13 2.80 14.53 -5.32
N PRO A 14 2.98 13.70 -6.37
CA PRO A 14 1.88 13.39 -7.27
C PRO A 14 0.75 12.70 -6.51
N ASP A 15 -0.49 13.02 -6.88
CA ASP A 15 -1.65 12.37 -6.32
C ASP A 15 -1.58 10.85 -6.58
N PRO A 16 -1.88 10.01 -5.57
CA PRO A 16 -1.87 8.57 -5.74
C PRO A 16 -2.78 8.15 -6.89
N LEU A 17 -2.28 7.28 -7.76
CA LEU A 17 -3.05 6.78 -8.90
C LEU A 17 -4.21 5.89 -8.41
N PRO A 18 -5.41 6.01 -9.00
CA PRO A 18 -6.51 5.08 -8.70
C PRO A 18 -6.14 3.67 -9.15
N LEU A 19 -6.05 2.72 -8.22
CA LEU A 19 -5.71 1.33 -8.53
C LEU A 19 -6.90 0.54 -9.08
N VAL A 20 -6.68 -0.09 -10.23
CA VAL A 20 -7.57 -1.11 -10.78
C VAL A 20 -7.43 -2.38 -9.94
N GLN A 21 -8.55 -3.05 -9.66
CA GLN A 21 -8.63 -4.19 -8.75
C GLN A 21 -7.59 -5.30 -9.03
N GLY A 22 -7.35 -5.64 -10.30
CA GLY A 22 -6.35 -6.65 -10.66
C GLY A 22 -4.90 -6.21 -10.49
N THR A 23 -4.61 -4.91 -10.58
CA THR A 23 -3.26 -4.37 -10.36
C THR A 23 -2.88 -4.45 -8.89
N LEU A 24 -3.83 -4.18 -7.99
CA LEU A 24 -3.60 -4.30 -6.56
C LEU A 24 -3.25 -5.74 -6.17
N ASP A 25 -3.99 -6.72 -6.70
CA ASP A 25 -3.74 -8.14 -6.45
C ASP A 25 -2.30 -8.53 -6.86
N LEU A 26 -1.81 -8.05 -8.01
CA LEU A 26 -0.42 -8.27 -8.45
C LEU A 26 0.62 -7.61 -7.53
N LEU A 27 0.36 -6.39 -7.07
CA LEU A 27 1.28 -5.70 -6.15
C LEU A 27 1.37 -6.40 -4.80
N VAL A 28 0.24 -6.92 -4.30
CA VAL A 28 0.18 -7.73 -3.08
C VAL A 28 1.00 -9.02 -3.25
N LEU A 29 0.81 -9.75 -4.34
CA LEU A 29 1.59 -10.94 -4.65
C LEU A 29 3.09 -10.64 -4.79
N GLN A 30 3.44 -9.54 -5.45
CA GLN A 30 4.82 -9.10 -5.59
C GLN A 30 5.46 -8.75 -4.24
N ALA A 31 4.70 -8.15 -3.31
CA ALA A 31 5.18 -7.87 -1.96
C ALA A 31 5.44 -9.17 -1.18
N LEU A 32 4.54 -10.15 -1.29
CA LEU A 32 4.65 -11.46 -0.64
C LEU A 32 5.71 -12.37 -1.27
N ALA A 33 6.15 -12.10 -2.50
CA ALA A 33 7.18 -12.89 -3.18
C ALA A 33 8.53 -12.91 -2.42
N SER A 34 8.77 -11.93 -1.54
CA SER A 34 9.98 -11.86 -0.69
C SER A 34 9.83 -12.61 0.65
N GLY A 35 8.63 -13.12 0.96
CA GLY A 35 8.32 -13.87 2.18
C GLY A 35 7.01 -13.43 2.84
N PRO A 36 6.53 -14.19 3.85
CA PRO A 36 5.32 -13.85 4.59
C PRO A 36 5.45 -12.48 5.28
N THR A 37 4.42 -11.65 5.20
CA THR A 37 4.38 -10.36 5.89
C THR A 37 2.95 -9.96 6.27
N HIS A 38 2.85 -9.03 7.20
CA HIS A 38 1.58 -8.48 7.69
C HIS A 38 1.08 -7.38 6.74
N GLY A 39 -0.22 -7.04 6.81
CA GLY A 39 -0.86 -6.09 5.89
C GLY A 39 -0.13 -4.74 5.79
N TYR A 40 0.29 -4.17 6.93
CA TYR A 40 1.07 -2.94 6.94
C TYR A 40 2.43 -3.08 6.21
N GLY A 41 3.09 -4.23 6.36
CA GLY A 41 4.31 -4.55 5.63
C GLY A 41 4.09 -4.60 4.11
N ILE A 42 2.96 -5.14 3.65
CA ILE A 42 2.58 -5.15 2.23
C ILE A 42 2.41 -3.72 1.72
N ALA A 43 1.62 -2.89 2.40
CA ALA A 43 1.40 -1.50 2.03
C ALA A 43 2.72 -0.69 1.98
N THR A 44 3.58 -0.89 2.98
CA THR A 44 4.89 -0.25 3.07
C THR A 44 5.81 -0.66 1.91
N LEU A 45 5.89 -1.95 1.61
CA LEU A 45 6.72 -2.46 0.50
C LEU A 45 6.23 -1.93 -0.85
N VAL A 46 4.92 -1.88 -1.09
CA VAL A 46 4.38 -1.32 -2.32
C VAL A 46 4.67 0.17 -2.42
N HIS A 47 4.50 0.91 -1.32
CA HIS A 47 4.81 2.34 -1.30
C HIS A 47 6.28 2.61 -1.64
N GLN A 48 7.20 1.86 -1.03
CA GLN A 48 8.64 1.99 -1.26
C GLN A 48 9.03 1.60 -2.70
N ARG A 49 8.48 0.50 -3.23
CA ARG A 49 8.80 0.00 -4.58
C ARG A 49 8.23 0.88 -5.69
N THR A 50 7.27 1.73 -5.37
CA THR A 50 6.62 2.64 -6.32
C THR A 50 7.05 4.08 -6.11
N ASP A 51 8.15 4.33 -5.38
CA ASP A 51 8.66 5.67 -5.04
C ASP A 51 7.58 6.60 -4.46
N GLY A 52 6.63 6.00 -3.74
CA GLY A 52 5.52 6.70 -3.11
C GLY A 52 4.38 7.13 -4.04
N HIS A 53 4.40 6.74 -5.31
CA HIS A 53 3.33 6.99 -6.28
C HIS A 53 2.07 6.16 -6.02
N ILE A 54 2.21 5.00 -5.36
CA ILE A 54 1.09 4.17 -4.95
C ILE A 54 1.01 4.15 -3.42
N ALA A 55 -0.16 4.53 -2.92
CA ALA A 55 -0.58 4.30 -1.55
C ALA A 55 -1.77 3.34 -1.58
N ILE A 56 -1.69 2.27 -0.79
CA ILE A 56 -2.77 1.31 -0.67
C ILE A 56 -3.60 1.67 0.55
N GLU A 57 -4.90 1.90 0.34
CA GLU A 57 -5.88 2.03 1.42
C GLU A 57 -6.08 0.69 2.14
N ASP A 58 -6.19 0.72 3.47
CA ASP A 58 -6.37 -0.48 4.29
C ASP A 58 -7.55 -1.33 3.81
N ALA A 59 -8.70 -0.70 3.57
CA ALA A 59 -9.90 -1.40 3.09
C ALA A 59 -9.66 -2.10 1.74
N ALA A 60 -8.93 -1.47 0.83
CA ALA A 60 -8.62 -2.06 -0.48
C ALA A 60 -7.63 -3.23 -0.33
N LEU A 61 -6.64 -3.10 0.55
CA LEU A 61 -5.69 -4.17 0.85
C LEU A 61 -6.40 -5.41 1.39
N TYR A 62 -7.25 -5.24 2.42
CA TYR A 62 -7.96 -6.37 3.01
C TYR A 62 -8.91 -7.02 2.00
N GLN A 63 -9.58 -6.25 1.14
CA GLN A 63 -10.39 -6.80 0.06
C GLN A 63 -9.55 -7.61 -0.95
N ALA A 64 -8.35 -7.13 -1.29
CA ALA A 64 -7.42 -7.86 -2.17
C ALA A 64 -6.95 -9.17 -1.53
N LEU A 65 -6.53 -9.13 -0.27
CA LEU A 65 -6.12 -10.32 0.48
C LEU A 65 -7.25 -11.35 0.55
N HIS A 66 -8.48 -10.94 0.85
CA HIS A 66 -9.64 -11.84 0.84
C HIS A 66 -9.91 -12.46 -0.53
N ARG A 67 -9.72 -11.72 -1.63
CA ARG A 67 -9.87 -12.29 -2.97
C ARG A 67 -8.78 -13.30 -3.29
N LEU A 68 -7.53 -12.96 -3.01
CA LEU A 68 -6.37 -13.83 -3.25
C LEU A 68 -6.46 -15.12 -2.43
N ASP A 69 -6.91 -15.04 -1.19
CA ASP A 69 -7.19 -16.19 -0.31
C ASP A 69 -8.30 -17.08 -0.89
N ARG A 70 -9.42 -16.48 -1.32
CA ARG A 70 -10.49 -17.21 -2.02
C ARG A 70 -10.06 -17.86 -3.33
N GLN A 71 -9.02 -17.34 -3.97
CA GLN A 71 -8.42 -17.91 -5.18
C GLN A 71 -7.36 -18.98 -4.87
N GLY A 72 -7.00 -19.19 -3.59
CA GLY A 72 -5.95 -20.12 -3.18
C GLY A 72 -4.54 -19.65 -3.56
N LEU A 73 -4.35 -18.34 -3.77
CA LEU A 73 -3.06 -17.76 -4.16
C LEU A 73 -2.21 -17.32 -2.97
N VAL A 74 -2.85 -17.07 -1.83
CA VAL A 74 -2.19 -16.72 -0.56
C VAL A 74 -2.91 -17.43 0.56
N ASP A 75 -2.18 -17.80 1.61
CA ASP A 75 -2.78 -18.19 2.88
C ASP A 75 -2.71 -17.00 3.84
N ALA A 76 -3.86 -16.63 4.42
CA ALA A 76 -3.93 -15.55 5.41
C ALA A 76 -4.12 -16.13 6.82
N GLU A 77 -3.14 -15.90 7.70
CA GLU A 77 -3.29 -16.17 9.13
C GLU A 77 -3.63 -14.84 9.85
N TRP A 78 -4.85 -14.73 10.37
CA TRP A 78 -5.21 -13.62 11.25
C TRP A 78 -4.57 -13.84 12.62
N ARG A 79 -3.50 -13.10 12.89
CA ARG A 79 -2.93 -12.99 14.23
C ARG A 79 -3.43 -11.72 14.90
N PRO A 80 -3.79 -11.76 16.20
CA PRO A 80 -3.92 -10.54 16.99
C PRO A 80 -2.64 -9.74 16.84
N SER A 81 -2.74 -8.49 16.42
CA SER A 81 -1.59 -7.59 16.40
C SER A 81 -1.05 -7.43 17.82
N GLU A 82 0.26 -7.55 18.02
CA GLU A 82 0.94 -7.30 19.32
C GLU A 82 0.72 -5.87 19.87
N ASN A 83 0.02 -5.00 19.13
CA ASN A 83 -0.33 -3.64 19.52
C ASN A 83 -1.82 -3.48 19.89
N ASN A 84 -2.34 -4.33 20.77
CA ASN A 84 -3.56 -4.01 21.50
C ASN A 84 -3.18 -3.41 22.87
N PRO A 85 -3.33 -2.09 23.10
CA PRO A 85 -3.09 -1.48 24.42
C PRO A 85 -4.22 -1.76 25.43
N ASN A 86 -5.05 -2.77 25.18
CA ASN A 86 -6.19 -3.15 26.02
C ASN A 86 -6.20 -4.67 26.26
N ASP A 87 -5.14 -5.18 26.87
CA ASP A 87 -5.16 -6.47 27.56
C ASP A 87 -5.36 -6.15 29.07
N PRO A 88 -6.42 -6.63 29.74
CA PRO A 88 -6.68 -6.37 31.16
C PRO A 88 -5.68 -7.01 32.13
#